data_AF-A0AAN7V0M0-F1
#
_entry.id   AF-A0AAN7V0M0-F1
#
_cell.length_a   1.000
_cell.length_b   1.000
_cell.length_c   1.000
_cell.angle_alpha   90.00
_cell.angle_beta   90.00
_cell.angle_gamma   90.00
#
_symmetry.space_group_name_H-M   'P 1'
#
loop_
_entity.id
_entity.type
_entity.pdbx_description
1 polymer ?
#
loop_
_entity_poly.entity_id
_entity_poly.type
_entity_poly.pdbx_seq_one_letter_code
_entity_poly.pdbx_strand_id
1 'polypeptide(L)'
;MSPFRLGFSVHDVIRDDKKIISDIDRIKEWLNGETLPKLLDEQILIFLTSAENDVQIAMKIIKGLYQMKQSRPDVFAARNINEDMRRNFRATLMCYLPVRHNESIIVLAKYRENSLSDFDFKCSIKTLTMFAEAAVYNGPEKGFILLVDGAGTTLRHIMKMKLNPLKMAVDYFQDYFPIRLTNVHFINA
;
A
#
# COMPACT_ATOMS: atom_id res chain seq x y z
N MET A 1 -24.46 -6.00 8.46
CA MET A 1 -23.30 -5.96 7.56
C MET A 1 -22.42 -7.15 7.90
N SER A 2 -22.01 -7.97 6.91
CA SER A 2 -21.03 -9.03 7.19
C SER A 2 -19.74 -8.39 7.72
N PRO A 3 -19.10 -8.94 8.76
CA PRO A 3 -17.77 -8.49 9.13
C PRO A 3 -16.85 -8.64 7.91
N PHE A 4 -16.03 -7.62 7.66
CA PHE A 4 -15.00 -7.66 6.61
C PHE A 4 -14.06 -8.85 6.89
N ARG A 5 -13.75 -9.62 5.85
CA ARG A 5 -12.83 -10.77 5.92
C ARG A 5 -11.80 -10.66 4.80
N LEU A 6 -10.55 -10.97 5.14
CA LEU A 6 -9.47 -11.15 4.17
C LEU A 6 -9.64 -12.51 3.46
N GLY A 7 -8.98 -12.67 2.33
CA GLY A 7 -9.02 -13.88 1.50
C GLY A 7 -8.19 -15.05 2.02
N PHE A 8 -7.67 -14.96 3.25
CA PHE A 8 -6.86 -15.99 3.91
C PHE A 8 -7.15 -16.02 5.41
N SER A 9 -6.77 -17.10 6.09
CA SER A 9 -6.70 -17.17 7.55
C SER A 9 -5.24 -17.28 8.02
N VAL A 10 -4.96 -16.85 9.25
CA VAL A 10 -3.63 -17.00 9.88
C VAL A 10 -3.13 -18.45 9.82
N HIS A 11 -4.00 -19.42 10.09
CA HIS A 11 -3.64 -20.85 10.11
C HIS A 11 -3.14 -21.35 8.75
N ASP A 12 -3.66 -20.80 7.64
CA ASP A 12 -3.24 -21.17 6.29
C ASP A 12 -1.78 -20.79 6.00
N VAL A 13 -1.28 -19.76 6.71
CA VAL A 13 0.03 -19.17 6.46
C VAL A 13 1.09 -19.71 7.43
N ILE A 14 0.78 -19.76 8.73
CA ILE A 14 1.80 -20.01 9.77
C ILE A 14 1.93 -21.47 10.20
N ARG A 15 1.03 -22.37 9.76
CA ARG A 15 1.03 -23.81 10.12
C ARG A 15 1.18 -24.07 11.63
N ASP A 16 0.44 -23.31 12.44
CA ASP A 16 0.42 -23.36 13.91
C ASP A 16 1.73 -23.00 14.63
N ASP A 17 2.53 -22.09 14.05
CA ASP A 17 3.66 -21.47 14.75
C ASP A 17 3.19 -20.75 16.03
N LYS A 18 3.42 -21.39 17.18
CA LYS A 18 3.04 -20.88 18.51
C LYS A 18 3.68 -19.55 18.86
N LYS A 19 4.87 -19.25 18.33
CA LYS A 19 5.53 -17.96 18.57
C LYS A 19 4.75 -16.86 17.85
N ILE A 20 4.38 -17.07 16.59
CA ILE A 20 3.63 -16.06 15.83
C ILE A 20 2.26 -15.82 16.44
N ILE A 21 1.57 -16.86 16.92
CA ILE A 21 0.30 -16.72 17.64
C ILE A 21 0.48 -15.85 18.89
N SER A 22 1.51 -16.14 19.70
CA SER A 22 1.82 -15.33 20.89
C SER A 22 2.16 -13.88 20.55
N ASP A 23 2.84 -13.64 19.43
CA ASP A 23 3.18 -12.28 18.97
C ASP A 23 1.94 -11.52 18.48
N ILE A 24 1.00 -12.20 17.81
CA ILE A 24 -0.31 -11.63 17.43
C ILE A 24 -1.08 -11.21 18.68
N ASP A 25 -1.17 -12.09 19.69
CA ASP A 25 -1.87 -11.79 20.94
C ASP A 25 -1.25 -10.61 21.69
N ARG A 26 0.09 -10.52 21.67
CA ARG A 26 0.81 -9.37 22.25
C ARG A 26 0.47 -8.06 21.55
N ILE A 27 0.34 -8.06 20.23
CA ILE A 27 -0.07 -6.86 19.48
C ILE A 27 -1.53 -6.50 19.76
N LYS A 28 -2.43 -7.50 19.88
CA LYS A 28 -3.83 -7.27 20.24
C LYS A 28 -3.97 -6.63 21.62
N GLU A 29 -3.20 -7.12 22.59
CA GLU A 29 -3.19 -6.57 23.93
C GLU A 29 -2.65 -5.14 23.94
N TRP A 30 -1.56 -4.87 23.22
CA TRP A 30 -1.07 -3.50 23.06
C TRP A 30 -2.11 -2.56 22.42
N LEU A 31 -2.85 -3.03 21.42
CA LEU A 31 -3.95 -2.27 20.81
C LEU A 31 -5.10 -1.96 21.80
N ASN A 32 -5.17 -2.61 22.96
CA ASN A 32 -6.11 -2.26 24.05
C ASN A 32 -5.76 -0.94 24.74
N GLY A 33 -4.50 -0.55 24.77
CA GLY A 33 -4.04 0.72 25.32
C GLY A 33 -3.98 1.89 24.32
N GLU A 34 -4.21 1.64 23.04
CA GLU A 34 -4.07 2.65 21.98
C GLU A 34 -5.44 3.15 21.48
N THR A 35 -5.48 4.38 20.94
CA THR A 35 -6.67 4.94 20.26
C THR A 35 -6.83 4.44 18.83
N LEU A 36 -6.11 3.37 18.46
CA LEU A 36 -6.10 2.75 17.15
C LEU A 36 -7.25 1.74 17.01
N PRO A 37 -7.69 1.44 15.78
CA PRO A 37 -8.70 0.42 15.58
C PRO A 37 -8.17 -0.96 15.98
N LYS A 38 -9.09 -1.82 16.42
CA LYS A 38 -8.78 -3.25 16.59
C LYS A 38 -8.52 -3.87 15.21
N LEU A 39 -7.52 -4.73 15.17
CA LEU A 39 -7.11 -5.42 13.96
C LEU A 39 -7.48 -6.90 14.06
N LEU A 40 -7.80 -7.50 12.91
CA LEU A 40 -7.93 -8.94 12.77
C LEU A 40 -6.55 -9.61 12.89
N ASP A 41 -6.53 -10.87 13.29
CA ASP A 41 -5.29 -11.65 13.42
C ASP A 41 -4.55 -11.70 12.07
N GLU A 42 -5.28 -11.82 10.96
CA GLU A 42 -4.75 -11.77 9.60
C GLU A 42 -4.07 -10.42 9.27
N GLN A 43 -4.67 -9.31 9.73
CA GLN A 43 -4.08 -7.99 9.52
C GLN A 43 -2.78 -7.85 10.33
N ILE A 44 -2.77 -8.32 11.57
CA ILE A 44 -1.59 -8.30 12.43
C ILE A 44 -0.48 -9.18 11.82
N LEU A 45 -0.83 -10.34 11.25
CA LEU A 45 0.13 -11.21 10.58
C LEU A 45 0.80 -10.52 9.38
N ILE A 46 0.04 -9.73 8.61
CA ILE A 46 0.60 -8.92 7.51
C ILE A 46 1.66 -7.95 8.04
N PHE A 47 1.38 -7.22 9.13
CA PHE A 47 2.36 -6.32 9.75
C PHE A 47 3.58 -7.06 10.29
N LEU A 48 3.39 -8.17 11.01
CA LEU A 48 4.48 -8.99 11.52
C LEU A 48 5.37 -9.50 10.40
N THR A 49 4.79 -10.00 9.31
CA THR A 49 5.55 -10.50 8.16
C THR A 49 6.39 -9.39 7.55
N SER A 50 5.83 -8.18 7.38
CA SER A 50 6.57 -7.02 6.87
C SER A 50 7.74 -6.60 7.77
N ALA A 51 7.59 -6.84 9.07
CA ALA A 51 8.54 -6.52 10.13
C ALA A 51 9.52 -7.66 10.47
N GLU A 52 9.64 -8.70 9.63
CA GLU A 52 10.47 -9.89 9.90
C GLU A 52 10.15 -10.57 11.25
N ASN A 53 8.88 -10.55 11.63
CA ASN A 53 8.35 -11.04 12.90
C ASN A 53 8.90 -10.31 14.14
N ASP A 54 9.43 -9.10 13.98
CA ASP A 54 9.73 -8.20 15.10
C ASP A 54 8.47 -7.45 15.54
N VAL A 55 8.04 -7.74 16.77
CA VAL A 55 6.83 -7.17 17.37
C VAL A 55 6.92 -5.65 17.53
N GLN A 56 8.08 -5.12 17.91
CA GLN A 56 8.24 -3.68 18.15
C GLN A 56 8.21 -2.90 16.84
N ILE A 57 8.85 -3.44 15.80
CA ILE A 57 8.79 -2.87 14.45
C ILE A 57 7.36 -2.94 13.92
N ALA A 58 6.65 -4.06 14.08
CA ALA A 58 5.26 -4.18 13.66
C ALA A 58 4.35 -3.14 14.35
N MET A 59 4.46 -2.96 15.68
CA MET A 59 3.72 -1.93 16.41
C MET A 59 4.01 -0.51 15.90
N LYS A 60 5.28 -0.21 15.59
CA LYS A 60 5.69 1.08 14.99
C LYS A 60 5.06 1.30 13.62
N ILE A 61 5.07 0.29 12.74
CA ILE A 61 4.45 0.35 11.41
C ILE A 61 2.94 0.58 11.54
N ILE A 62 2.26 -0.20 12.39
CA ILE A 62 0.82 -0.05 12.66
C ILE A 62 0.50 1.39 13.08
N LYS A 63 1.19 1.89 14.12
CA LYS A 63 0.95 3.24 14.65
C LYS A 63 1.19 4.32 13.60
N GLY A 64 2.32 4.25 12.88
CA GLY A 64 2.66 5.20 11.84
C GLY A 64 1.69 5.20 10.67
N LEU A 65 1.25 4.03 10.21
CA LEU A 65 0.25 3.89 9.15
C LEU A 65 -1.06 4.58 9.52
N TYR A 66 -1.61 4.28 10.71
CA TYR A 66 -2.89 4.86 11.11
C TYR A 66 -2.82 6.36 11.37
N GLN A 67 -1.71 6.86 11.94
CA GLN A 67 -1.46 8.30 12.09
C GLN A 67 -1.36 9.00 10.73
N MET A 68 -0.69 8.38 9.76
CA MET A 68 -0.62 8.90 8.40
C MET A 68 -2.00 8.92 7.74
N LYS A 69 -2.77 7.84 7.84
CA LYS A 69 -4.14 7.77 7.31
C LYS A 69 -5.03 8.86 7.90
N GLN A 70 -4.91 9.12 9.20
CA GLN A 70 -5.68 10.16 9.88
C GLN A 70 -5.25 11.58 9.45
N SER A 71 -3.95 11.83 9.28
CA SER A 71 -3.43 13.15 8.89
C SER A 71 -3.60 13.45 7.41
N ARG A 72 -3.87 12.45 6.57
CA ARG A 72 -3.96 12.57 5.10
C ARG A 72 -5.31 12.11 4.54
N PRO A 73 -6.44 12.68 4.98
CA PRO A 73 -7.75 12.32 4.46
C PRO A 73 -7.90 12.64 2.96
N ASP A 74 -7.08 13.56 2.43
CA ASP A 74 -6.99 13.87 1.00
C ASP A 74 -6.65 12.64 0.14
N VAL A 75 -5.95 11.65 0.71
CA VAL A 75 -5.54 10.40 0.05
C VAL A 75 -6.28 9.18 0.61
N PHE A 76 -6.49 9.10 1.93
CA PHE A 76 -6.99 7.89 2.58
C PHE A 76 -8.51 7.88 2.83
N ALA A 77 -9.19 9.03 2.75
CA ALA A 77 -10.65 9.12 2.88
C ALA A 77 -11.35 9.21 1.52
N ALA A 78 -12.66 8.89 1.48
CA ALA A 78 -13.50 8.98 0.28
C ALA A 78 -12.86 8.36 -0.97
N ARG A 79 -12.43 7.11 -0.87
CA ARG A 79 -11.80 6.33 -1.95
C ARG A 79 -12.84 5.67 -2.86
N ASN A 80 -13.78 6.48 -3.33
CA ASN A 80 -14.84 6.05 -4.27
C ASN A 80 -14.41 6.36 -5.70
N ILE A 81 -14.80 5.51 -6.66
CA ILE A 81 -14.54 5.73 -8.10
C ILE A 81 -15.49 6.83 -8.65
N ASN A 82 -15.23 8.06 -8.22
CA ASN A 82 -15.91 9.28 -8.67
C ASN A 82 -15.35 9.76 -10.03
N GLU A 83 -15.90 10.84 -10.57
CA GLU A 83 -15.50 11.37 -11.87
C GLU A 83 -14.02 11.77 -11.94
N ASP A 84 -13.44 12.32 -10.86
CA ASP A 84 -12.02 12.67 -10.81
C ASP A 84 -11.13 11.41 -10.93
N MET A 85 -11.47 10.34 -10.21
CA MET A 85 -10.76 9.06 -10.32
C MET A 85 -10.94 8.43 -11.71
N ARG A 86 -12.16 8.44 -12.26
CA ARG A 86 -12.42 7.94 -13.62
C ARG A 86 -11.63 8.71 -14.67
N ARG A 87 -11.54 10.03 -14.53
CA ARG A 87 -10.71 10.89 -15.37
C ARG A 87 -9.23 10.54 -15.23
N ASN A 88 -8.73 10.40 -14.01
CA ASN A 88 -7.34 10.00 -13.81
C ASN A 88 -7.05 8.61 -14.40
N PHE A 89 -7.98 7.65 -14.35
CA PHE A 89 -7.82 6.33 -14.99
C PHE A 89 -7.73 6.37 -16.52
N ARG A 90 -8.23 7.45 -17.16
CA ARG A 90 -7.98 7.69 -18.60
C ARG A 90 -6.59 8.25 -18.87
N ALA A 91 -5.89 8.75 -17.85
CA ALA A 91 -4.55 9.30 -17.95
C ALA A 91 -3.45 8.37 -17.42
N THR A 92 -3.79 7.44 -16.53
CA THR A 92 -2.84 6.53 -15.92
C THR A 92 -3.23 5.09 -16.17
N LEU A 93 -2.24 4.23 -16.37
CA LEU A 93 -2.39 2.79 -16.31
C LEU A 93 -1.64 2.29 -15.07
N MET A 94 -2.35 1.58 -14.20
CA MET A 94 -1.77 0.86 -13.07
C MET A 94 -2.27 -0.58 -13.08
N CYS A 95 -1.37 -1.54 -12.93
CA CYS A 95 -1.73 -2.95 -12.83
C CYS A 95 -0.67 -3.74 -12.07
N TYR A 96 -1.09 -4.88 -11.50
CA TYR A 96 -0.14 -5.92 -11.11
C TYR A 96 0.33 -6.65 -12.36
N LEU A 97 1.63 -6.89 -12.46
CA LEU A 97 2.15 -7.80 -13.46
C LEU A 97 1.87 -9.26 -13.03
N PRO A 98 1.63 -10.18 -13.98
CA PRO A 98 1.39 -11.59 -13.68
C PRO A 98 2.67 -12.35 -13.28
N VAL A 99 3.78 -11.64 -13.12
CA VAL A 99 5.10 -12.18 -12.78
C VAL A 99 5.57 -11.57 -11.47
N ARG A 100 6.39 -12.34 -10.74
CA ARG A 100 7.06 -11.90 -9.53
C ARG A 100 8.57 -11.86 -9.77
N HIS A 101 9.28 -11.05 -9.00
CA HIS A 101 10.74 -11.04 -8.98
C HIS A 101 11.22 -11.15 -7.53
N ASN A 102 12.04 -12.16 -7.22
CA ASN A 102 12.48 -12.47 -5.85
C ASN A 102 11.30 -12.50 -4.85
N GLU A 103 10.20 -13.15 -5.26
CA GLU A 103 8.94 -13.27 -4.51
C GLU A 103 8.15 -11.96 -4.30
N SER A 104 8.68 -10.82 -4.73
CA SER A 104 7.98 -9.54 -4.71
C SER A 104 6.94 -9.44 -5.81
N ILE A 105 5.79 -8.86 -5.47
CA ILE A 105 4.81 -8.41 -6.45
C ILE A 105 5.31 -7.16 -7.16
N ILE A 106 4.91 -7.00 -8.43
CA ILE A 106 5.32 -5.87 -9.26
C ILE A 106 4.07 -5.10 -9.66
N VAL A 107 4.03 -3.81 -9.30
CA VAL A 107 3.02 -2.87 -9.78
C VAL A 107 3.63 -2.00 -10.86
N LEU A 108 3.08 -2.10 -12.07
CA LEU A 108 3.39 -1.18 -13.17
C LEU A 108 2.55 0.09 -13.00
N ALA A 109 3.19 1.24 -13.12
CA ALA A 109 2.56 2.55 -13.21
C ALA A 109 3.05 3.26 -14.48
N LYS A 110 2.12 3.75 -15.30
CA LYS A 110 2.40 4.38 -16.59
C LYS A 110 1.46 5.56 -16.85
N TYR A 111 1.95 6.59 -17.54
CA TYR A 111 1.10 7.62 -18.13
C TYR A 111 0.69 7.26 -19.55
N ARG A 112 -0.54 7.58 -19.91
CA ARG A 112 -1.03 7.44 -21.29
C ARG A 112 -0.58 8.65 -22.11
N GLU A 113 -0.36 8.45 -23.40
CA GLU A 113 -0.01 9.55 -24.29
C GLU A 113 -1.12 10.58 -24.36
N ASN A 114 -0.74 11.87 -24.50
CA ASN A 114 -1.67 13.00 -24.63
C ASN A 114 -2.72 13.15 -23.51
N SER A 115 -2.48 12.57 -22.32
CA SER A 115 -3.46 12.55 -21.24
C SER A 115 -3.31 13.65 -20.19
N LEU A 116 -2.51 14.68 -20.47
CA LEU A 116 -2.20 15.73 -19.49
C LEU A 116 -3.45 16.43 -18.97
N SER A 117 -4.47 16.60 -19.81
CA SER A 117 -5.75 17.20 -19.42
C SER A 117 -6.48 16.37 -18.40
N ASP A 118 -6.31 15.05 -18.38
CA ASP A 118 -7.02 14.11 -17.50
C ASP A 118 -6.19 13.69 -16.28
N PHE A 119 -4.90 14.01 -16.27
CA PHE A 119 -3.99 13.69 -15.18
C PHE A 119 -4.23 14.52 -13.91
N ASP A 120 -4.44 13.82 -12.79
CA ASP A 120 -4.41 14.37 -11.44
C ASP A 120 -3.44 13.58 -10.56
N PHE A 121 -2.38 14.24 -10.11
CA PHE A 121 -1.32 13.60 -9.34
C PHE A 121 -1.81 13.03 -8.00
N LYS A 122 -2.75 13.71 -7.32
CA LYS A 122 -3.29 13.24 -6.04
C LYS A 122 -4.14 11.98 -6.24
N CYS A 123 -4.97 11.94 -7.29
CA CYS A 123 -5.73 10.76 -7.67
C CYS A 123 -4.81 9.59 -8.03
N SER A 124 -3.67 9.88 -8.67
CA SER A 124 -2.65 8.85 -8.98
C SER A 124 -2.05 8.25 -7.71
N ILE A 125 -1.66 9.07 -6.72
CA ILE A 125 -1.19 8.57 -5.41
C ILE A 125 -2.28 7.81 -4.65
N LYS A 126 -3.52 8.32 -4.64
CA LYS A 126 -4.67 7.62 -4.05
C LYS A 126 -4.87 6.24 -4.71
N THR A 127 -4.76 6.16 -6.02
CA THR A 127 -4.86 4.90 -6.77
C THR A 127 -3.74 3.94 -6.40
N LEU A 128 -2.49 4.42 -6.41
CA LEU A 128 -1.32 3.59 -6.08
C LEU A 128 -1.40 3.01 -4.66
N THR A 129 -1.84 3.81 -3.68
CA THR A 129 -2.05 3.31 -2.30
C THR A 129 -3.20 2.31 -2.20
N MET A 130 -4.25 2.42 -3.02
CA MET A 130 -5.30 1.40 -3.09
C MET A 130 -4.80 0.09 -3.71
N PHE A 131 -3.97 0.15 -4.76
CA PHE A 131 -3.29 -1.04 -5.30
C PHE A 131 -2.33 -1.65 -4.28
N ALA A 132 -1.62 -0.85 -3.51
CA ALA A 132 -0.78 -1.37 -2.45
C ALA A 132 -1.62 -2.18 -1.44
N GLU A 133 -2.68 -1.57 -0.89
CA GLU A 133 -3.54 -2.22 0.10
C GLU A 133 -4.29 -3.45 -0.42
N ALA A 134 -4.71 -3.46 -1.69
CA ALA A 134 -5.37 -4.62 -2.28
C ALA A 134 -4.42 -5.82 -2.42
N ALA A 135 -3.11 -5.59 -2.44
CA ALA A 135 -2.13 -6.64 -2.68
C ALA A 135 -2.01 -7.62 -1.50
N VAL A 136 -2.33 -7.18 -0.27
CA VAL A 136 -2.32 -8.06 0.91
C VAL A 136 -3.65 -8.76 1.17
N TYR A 137 -4.64 -8.61 0.28
CA TYR A 137 -5.99 -9.15 0.51
C TYR A 137 -5.99 -10.67 0.69
N ASN A 138 -5.15 -11.38 -0.06
CA ASN A 138 -5.07 -12.84 -0.06
C ASN A 138 -3.89 -13.38 0.78
N GLY A 139 -3.18 -12.53 1.52
CA GLY A 139 -2.07 -12.97 2.37
C GLY A 139 -0.97 -11.92 2.51
N PRO A 140 -0.02 -12.15 3.43
CA PRO A 140 1.20 -11.35 3.50
C PRO A 140 2.03 -11.48 2.22
N GLU A 141 2.62 -10.38 1.79
CA GLU A 141 3.51 -10.34 0.64
C GLU A 141 4.96 -10.08 1.08
N LYS A 142 5.91 -10.73 0.41
CA LYS A 142 7.34 -10.64 0.78
C LYS A 142 8.00 -9.35 0.33
N GLY A 143 7.45 -8.70 -0.70
CA GLY A 143 7.98 -7.44 -1.20
C GLY A 143 7.11 -6.81 -2.27
N PHE A 144 7.31 -5.52 -2.46
CA PHE A 144 6.60 -4.68 -3.40
C PHE A 144 7.61 -3.96 -4.28
N ILE A 145 7.49 -4.13 -5.60
CA ILE A 145 8.29 -3.41 -6.60
C ILE A 145 7.37 -2.44 -7.33
N LEU A 146 7.76 -1.16 -7.35
CA LEU A 146 7.12 -0.16 -8.20
C LEU A 146 7.91 -0.01 -9.50
N LEU A 147 7.31 -0.40 -10.62
CA LEU A 147 7.85 -0.19 -11.96
C LEU A 147 7.16 1.00 -12.61
N VAL A 148 7.90 2.08 -12.86
CA VAL A 148 7.40 3.30 -13.49
C VAL A 148 7.85 3.32 -14.95
N ASP A 149 6.89 3.20 -15.87
CA ASP A 149 7.13 3.41 -17.30
C ASP A 149 6.95 4.90 -17.63
N GLY A 150 8.07 5.56 -17.91
CA GLY A 150 8.17 6.97 -18.27
C GLY A 150 7.72 7.28 -19.68
N ALA A 151 7.47 6.29 -20.55
CA ALA A 151 7.02 6.54 -21.91
C ALA A 151 5.70 7.35 -21.91
N GLY A 152 5.69 8.47 -22.63
CA GLY A 152 4.55 9.41 -22.66
C GLY A 152 4.56 10.47 -21.54
N THR A 153 5.50 10.38 -20.59
CA THR A 153 5.73 11.45 -19.61
C THR A 153 6.31 12.68 -20.32
N THR A 154 5.85 13.86 -19.91
CA THR A 154 6.36 15.13 -20.43
C THR A 154 6.73 16.04 -19.27
N LEU A 155 7.54 17.08 -19.51
CA LEU A 155 7.89 18.07 -18.47
C LEU A 155 6.63 18.67 -17.81
N ARG A 156 5.52 18.77 -18.54
CA ARG A 156 4.24 19.26 -18.00
C ARG A 156 3.62 18.31 -16.97
N HIS A 157 3.80 17.00 -17.13
CA HIS A 157 3.39 16.03 -16.11
C HIS A 157 4.20 16.21 -14.83
N ILE A 158 5.54 16.36 -14.97
CA ILE A 158 6.45 16.59 -13.84
C ILE A 158 6.08 17.89 -13.11
N MET A 159 5.82 18.98 -13.83
CA MET A 159 5.41 20.26 -13.23
C MET A 159 4.06 20.20 -12.51
N LYS A 160 3.18 19.23 -12.83
CA LYS A 160 1.91 19.00 -12.12
C LYS A 160 2.09 18.18 -10.84
N MET A 161 3.23 17.52 -10.65
CA MET A 161 3.51 16.79 -9.42
C MET A 161 3.66 17.77 -8.25
N LYS A 162 3.05 17.43 -7.12
CA LYS A 162 3.09 18.25 -5.91
C LYS A 162 4.02 17.59 -4.90
N LEU A 163 4.98 18.35 -4.36
CA LEU A 163 5.97 17.84 -3.42
C LEU A 163 5.36 17.21 -2.17
N ASN A 164 4.29 17.80 -1.62
CA ASN A 164 3.69 17.30 -0.38
C ASN A 164 3.03 15.90 -0.55
N PRO A 165 2.13 15.65 -1.53
CA PRO A 165 1.67 14.29 -1.83
C PRO A 165 2.78 13.32 -2.21
N LEU A 166 3.82 13.78 -2.92
CA LEU A 166 4.96 12.93 -3.28
C LEU A 166 5.74 12.48 -2.04
N LYS A 167 6.11 13.41 -1.15
CA LYS A 167 6.79 13.09 0.11
C LYS A 167 5.99 12.11 0.94
N MET A 168 4.69 12.35 1.09
CA MET A 168 3.83 11.44 1.83
C MET A 168 3.78 10.04 1.20
N ALA A 169 3.74 9.93 -0.13
CA ALA A 169 3.78 8.63 -0.79
C ALA A 169 5.11 7.90 -0.53
N VAL A 170 6.24 8.63 -0.54
CA VAL A 170 7.54 8.06 -0.17
C VAL A 170 7.53 7.55 1.26
N ASP A 171 7.16 8.39 2.22
CA ASP A 171 7.09 8.03 3.64
C ASP A 171 6.13 6.83 3.84
N TYR A 172 4.99 6.81 3.15
CA TYR A 172 4.02 5.70 3.17
C TYR A 172 4.66 4.37 2.74
N PHE A 173 5.25 4.32 1.54
CA PHE A 173 5.76 3.07 0.97
C PHE A 173 7.04 2.57 1.64
N GLN A 174 7.86 3.47 2.19
CA GLN A 174 9.11 3.10 2.85
C GLN A 174 8.91 2.70 4.31
N ASP A 175 8.12 3.46 5.07
CA ASP A 175 8.13 3.34 6.53
C ASP A 175 6.85 2.73 7.13
N TYR A 176 5.72 2.80 6.42
CA TYR A 176 4.40 2.52 7.04
C TYR A 176 3.53 1.50 6.30
N PHE A 177 3.82 1.23 5.03
CA PHE A 177 3.07 0.24 4.26
C PHE A 177 3.50 -1.18 4.69
N PRO A 178 2.56 -2.08 5.03
CA PRO A 178 2.92 -3.40 5.54
C PRO A 178 3.26 -4.41 4.42
N ILE A 179 3.99 -3.94 3.42
CA ILE A 179 4.80 -4.74 2.50
C ILE A 179 6.07 -3.91 2.27
N ARG A 180 7.22 -4.56 2.34
CA ARG A 180 8.51 -3.90 2.07
C ARG A 180 8.58 -3.41 0.64
N LEU A 181 8.76 -2.11 0.44
CA LEU A 181 9.17 -1.57 -0.86
C LEU A 181 10.61 -2.03 -1.12
N THR A 182 10.79 -3.03 -1.98
CA THR A 182 12.13 -3.56 -2.27
C THR A 182 12.86 -2.68 -3.27
N ASN A 183 12.17 -2.25 -4.34
CA ASN A 183 12.76 -1.44 -5.39
C ASN A 183 11.74 -0.51 -6.05
N VAL A 184 12.24 0.61 -6.57
CA VAL A 184 11.55 1.46 -7.54
C VAL A 184 12.39 1.48 -8.81
N HIS A 185 11.81 1.07 -9.92
CA HIS A 185 12.47 1.06 -11.23
C HIS A 185 11.82 2.08 -12.15
N PHE A 186 12.63 2.86 -12.85
CA PHE A 186 12.19 3.76 -13.91
C PHE A 186 12.69 3.21 -15.25
N ILE A 187 11.78 3.05 -16.21
CA ILE A 187 12.10 2.66 -17.58
C ILE A 187 11.58 3.73 -18.53
N ASN A 188 12.22 3.91 -19.70
CA ASN A 188 11.83 4.93 -20.69
C ASN A 188 11.69 6.35 -20.09
N ALA A 189 12.57 6.69 -19.15
CA ALA A 189 12.58 7.96 -18.42
C ALA A 189 13.38 9.05 -19.15
#